data_AF-N1UB61-F1
#
_entry.id   AF-N1UB61-F1
#
_cell.length_a   1.000
_cell.length_b   1.000
_cell.length_c   1.000
_cell.angle_alpha   90.00
_cell.angle_beta   90.00
_cell.angle_gamma   90.00
#
_symmetry.space_group_name_H-M   'P 1'
#
loop_
_entity.id
_entity.type
_entity.pdbx_description
1 polymer ?
#
loop_
_entity_poly.entity_id
_entity_poly.type
_entity_poly.pdbx_seq_one_letter_code
_entity_poly.pdbx_strand_id
1 'polypeptide(L)' 'MVLQNPVIVQIAKLMPSTPEELSLVKGMGSAKVEKFGNDILKILEKWK' A
#
# COMPACT_ATOMS: atom_id res chain seq x y z
N MET A 1 1.52 11.99 10.09
CA MET A 1 1.87 11.77 8.66
C MET A 1 1.38 10.39 8.24
N VAL A 2 0.62 10.25 7.14
CA VAL A 2 0.03 8.98 6.67
C VAL A 2 1.02 8.24 5.75
N LEU A 3 1.17 8.69 4.50
CA LEU A 3 2.14 8.18 3.53
C LEU A 3 2.82 9.34 2.80
N GLN A 4 4.05 9.12 2.33
CA GLN A 4 4.76 10.08 1.49
C GLN A 4 4.45 9.81 0.02
N ASN A 5 4.45 10.86 -0.82
CA ASN A 5 4.14 10.75 -2.25
C ASN A 5 4.94 9.65 -2.99
N PRO A 6 6.26 9.47 -2.75
CA PRO A 6 7.01 8.39 -3.40
C PRO A 6 6.45 6.99 -3.10
N VAL A 7 5.93 6.78 -1.89
CA VAL A 7 5.31 5.51 -1.49
C VAL A 7 4.00 5.29 -2.25
N ILE A 8 3.16 6.34 -2.35
CA ILE A 8 1.90 6.29 -3.08
C ILE A 8 2.14 5.95 -4.56
N VAL A 9 3.14 6.59 -5.17
CA VAL A 9 3.54 6.32 -6.57
C VAL A 9 4.01 4.88 -6.74
N GLN A 10 4.78 4.33 -5.79
CA GLN A 10 5.20 2.93 -5.86
C GLN A 10 4.02 1.96 -5.72
N ILE A 11 3.09 2.22 -4.78
CA ILE A 11 1.89 1.40 -4.61
C ILE A 11 1.07 1.38 -5.91
N ALA A 12 0.85 2.54 -6.53
CA ALA A 12 0.12 2.64 -7.79
C ALA A 12 0.81 1.95 -8.97
N LYS A 13 2.16 1.85 -8.97
CA LYS A 13 2.92 1.12 -9.99
C LYS A 13 2.89 -0.39 -9.78
N LEU A 14 2.96 -0.84 -8.54
CA LEU A 14 3.05 -2.26 -8.19
C LEU A 14 1.67 -2.92 -8.09
N MET A 15 0.61 -2.15 -7.81
CA MET A 15 -0.76 -2.63 -7.64
C MET A 15 -0.85 -3.89 -6.75
N PRO A 16 -0.30 -3.84 -5.52
CA PRO A 16 -0.31 -4.99 -4.61
C PRO A 16 -1.74 -5.44 -4.32
N SER A 17 -1.92 -6.75 -4.23
CA SER A 17 -3.20 -7.41 -3.97
C SER A 17 -3.26 -8.04 -2.58
N THR A 18 -2.13 -8.11 -1.87
CA THR A 18 -2.06 -8.67 -0.51
C THR A 18 -1.31 -7.74 0.46
N PRO A 19 -1.55 -7.85 1.78
CA PRO A 19 -0.78 -7.13 2.79
C PRO A 19 0.72 -7.44 2.71
N GLU A 20 1.08 -8.67 2.37
CA GLU A 20 2.46 -9.12 2.21
C GLU A 20 3.13 -8.38 1.04
N GLU A 21 2.49 -8.30 -0.12
CA GLU A 21 2.98 -7.53 -1.27
C GLU A 21 3.10 -6.04 -0.94
N LEU A 22 2.11 -5.50 -0.23
CA LEU A 22 2.11 -4.11 0.20
C LEU A 22 3.27 -3.80 1.16
N SER A 23 3.66 -4.77 1.98
CA SER A 23 4.79 -4.66 2.92
C SER A 23 6.16 -4.59 2.23
N LEU A 24 6.25 -5.04 0.98
CA LEU A 24 7.47 -4.95 0.17
C LEU A 24 7.72 -3.52 -0.35
N VAL A 25 6.71 -2.65 -0.32
CA VAL A 25 6.86 -1.25 -0.73
C VAL A 25 7.69 -0.50 0.30
N LYS A 26 8.80 0.12 -0.15
CA LYS A 26 9.68 0.89 0.74
C LYS A 26 8.92 2.05 1.38
N GLY A 27 8.72 1.97 2.69
CA GLY A 27 7.93 2.95 3.46
C GLY A 27 6.59 2.41 3.97
N MET A 28 6.21 1.19 3.59
CA MET A 28 5.09 0.39 4.11
C MET A 28 5.60 -0.70 5.06
N GLY A 29 6.13 -0.30 6.22
CA GLY A 29 6.44 -1.27 7.28
C GLY A 29 5.18 -1.87 7.93
N SER A 30 5.37 -2.90 8.75
CA SER A 30 4.29 -3.66 9.42
C SER A 30 3.22 -2.78 10.06
N ALA A 31 3.60 -1.77 10.86
CA ALA A 31 2.66 -0.87 11.53
C ALA A 31 1.76 -0.07 10.56
N LYS A 32 2.25 0.27 9.37
CA LYS A 32 1.45 0.98 8.35
C LYS A 32 0.59 0.04 7.54
N VAL A 33 1.08 -1.17 7.27
CA VAL A 33 0.28 -2.22 6.61
C VAL A 33 -0.89 -2.62 7.50
N GLU A 34 -0.66 -2.81 8.79
CA GLU A 34 -1.73 -3.11 9.75
C GLU A 34 -2.76 -1.97 9.83
N LYS A 35 -2.29 -0.72 9.86
CA LYS A 35 -3.16 0.44 10.03
C LYS A 35 -3.91 0.89 8.77
N PHE A 36 -3.29 0.77 7.60
CA PHE A 36 -3.79 1.34 6.34
C PHE A 36 -3.91 0.33 5.21
N GLY A 37 -3.34 -0.87 5.35
CA GLY A 37 -3.21 -1.82 4.25
C GLY A 37 -4.54 -2.27 3.68
N ASN A 38 -5.51 -2.61 4.54
CA ASN A 38 -6.83 -3.05 4.09
C ASN A 38 -7.56 -1.99 3.26
N ASP A 39 -7.47 -0.71 3.63
CA ASP A 39 -8.14 0.37 2.88
C ASP A 39 -7.44 0.63 1.55
N ILE A 40 -6.11 0.58 1.53
CA ILE A 40 -5.31 0.69 0.30
C ILE A 40 -5.67 -0.43 -0.66
N LEU A 41 -5.68 -1.68 -0.20
CA LEU A 41 -5.99 -2.85 -1.03
C LEU A 41 -7.41 -2.78 -1.61
N LYS A 42 -8.41 -2.35 -0.83
CA LYS A 42 -9.78 -2.12 -1.33
C LYS A 42 -9.85 -1.06 -2.43
N ILE A 43 -9.06 0.01 -2.30
CA ILE A 43 -8.99 1.04 -3.35
C ILE A 43 -8.34 0.45 -4.60
N LEU A 44 -7.23 -0.26 -4.46
CA LEU A 44 -6.53 -0.87 -5.60
C LEU A 44 -7.41 -1.89 -6.33
N GLU A 45 -8.17 -2.70 -5.58
CA GLU A 45 -9.13 -3.66 -6.15
C GLU A 45 -10.22 -2.98 -6.98
N LYS A 46 -10.70 -1.80 -6.55
CA LYS A 46 -11.73 -1.03 -7.27
C LYS A 46 -11.24 -0.47 -8.62
N TRP A 47 -9.93 -0.20 -8.75
CA TRP A 47 -9.33 0.49 -9.91
C TRP A 47 -8.33 -0.40 -10.65
N LYS A 48 -8.47 -1.72 -10.50
CA LYS A 48 -7.63 -2.71 -11.17
C LYS A 48 -7.84 -2.72 -12.68
#